data_AF-A0A7V1BV81-F1
#
_entry.id   AF-A0A7V1BV81-F1
#
_cell.length_a   1.000
_cell.length_b   1.000
_cell.length_c   1.000
_cell.angle_alpha   90.00
_cell.angle_beta   90.00
_cell.angle_gamma   90.00
#
_symmetry.space_group_name_H-M   'P 1'
#
loop_
_entity.id
_entity.type
_entity.pdbx_description
1 polymer ?
#
loop_
_entity_poly.entity_id
_entity_poly.type
_entity_poly.pdbx_seq_one_letter_code
_entity_poly.pdbx_strand_id
1 'polypeptide(L)'
;MANSRQQRKRVRISQREHEENLRYKSRIKTMFRSLTVAAADDKEHATQLGLELTSVIDKAASRGVIHPRNAAKKKSRITSIVELPEGSGLPESETAEESAADKSKARKRDDRRTARK
;
A
#
# COMPACT_ATOMS: atom_id res chain seq x y z
N MET A 1 6.47 16.92 -30.25
CA MET A 1 5.14 17.25 -30.81
C MET A 1 4.43 15.98 -31.25
N ALA A 2 3.11 15.90 -31.09
CA ALA A 2 2.29 14.81 -31.61
C ALA A 2 1.84 15.14 -33.04
N ASN A 3 2.42 14.44 -34.02
CA ASN A 3 2.29 14.79 -35.43
C ASN A 3 1.03 14.18 -36.06
N SER A 4 0.54 13.05 -35.53
CA SER A 4 -0.69 12.40 -36.00
C SER A 4 -1.93 12.75 -35.15
N ARG A 5 -3.12 12.75 -35.77
CA ARG A 5 -4.42 12.96 -35.07
C ARG A 5 -4.59 12.00 -33.90
N GLN A 6 -4.17 10.74 -34.06
CA GLN A 6 -4.24 9.72 -33.01
C GLN A 6 -3.32 10.07 -31.84
N GLN A 7 -2.09 10.52 -32.12
CA GLN A 7 -1.13 10.92 -31.10
C GLN A 7 -1.63 12.14 -30.31
N ARG A 8 -2.21 13.15 -30.97
CA ARG A 8 -2.82 14.31 -30.30
C ARG A 8 -3.97 13.91 -29.37
N LYS A 9 -4.76 12.89 -29.74
CA LYS A 9 -5.79 12.31 -28.86
C LYS A 9 -5.17 11.61 -27.65
N ARG A 10 -4.11 10.82 -27.84
CA ARG A 10 -3.40 10.12 -26.75
C ARG A 10 -2.79 11.09 -25.74
N VAL A 11 -2.18 12.19 -26.21
CA VAL A 11 -1.64 13.24 -25.32
C VAL A 11 -2.73 13.84 -24.42
N ARG A 12 -3.89 14.19 -24.98
CA ARG A 12 -5.02 14.74 -24.21
C ARG A 12 -5.55 13.76 -23.15
N ILE A 13 -5.69 12.49 -23.51
CA ILE A 13 -6.13 11.44 -22.58
C ILE A 13 -5.10 11.27 -21.46
N SER A 14 -3.82 11.15 -21.83
CA SER A 14 -2.73 10.97 -20.86
C SER A 14 -2.61 12.15 -19.90
N GLN A 15 -2.83 13.39 -20.35
CA GLN A 15 -2.82 14.56 -19.48
C GLN A 15 -3.95 14.51 -18.45
N ARG A 16 -5.18 14.22 -18.89
CA ARG A 16 -6.32 14.06 -17.99
C ARG A 16 -6.10 12.96 -16.96
N GLU A 17 -5.67 11.77 -17.40
CA GLU A 17 -5.37 10.66 -16.50
C GLU A 17 -4.22 11.01 -15.54
N HIS A 18 -3.21 11.74 -16.01
CA HIS A 18 -2.10 12.20 -15.18
C HIS A 18 -2.58 13.12 -14.07
N GLU A 19 -3.44 14.10 -14.36
CA GLU A 19 -4.01 15.02 -13.37
C GLU A 19 -4.84 14.27 -12.31
N GLU A 20 -5.71 13.34 -12.73
CA GLU A 20 -6.50 12.52 -11.81
C GLU A 20 -5.59 11.65 -10.92
N ASN A 21 -4.60 10.99 -11.52
CA ASN A 21 -3.63 10.16 -10.80
C ASN A 21 -2.80 10.99 -9.81
N LEU A 22 -2.40 12.20 -10.20
CA LEU A 22 -1.63 13.11 -9.37
C LEU A 22 -2.42 13.51 -8.13
N ARG A 23 -3.71 13.84 -8.27
CA ARG A 23 -4.60 14.21 -7.15
C ARG A 23 -4.68 13.10 -6.10
N TYR A 24 -4.90 11.86 -6.52
CA TYR A 24 -4.95 10.72 -5.60
C TYR A 24 -3.59 10.44 -4.96
N LYS A 25 -2.51 10.46 -5.74
CA LYS A 25 -1.15 10.19 -5.23
C LYS A 25 -0.70 11.25 -4.23
N SER A 26 -0.95 12.53 -4.51
CA SER A 26 -0.61 13.64 -3.61
C SER A 26 -1.45 13.57 -2.33
N ARG A 27 -2.77 13.33 -2.44
CA ARG A 27 -3.64 13.15 -1.27
C ARG A 27 -3.16 12.02 -0.36
N ILE A 28 -2.87 10.85 -0.92
CA ILE A 28 -2.33 9.71 -0.15
C ILE A 28 -1.01 10.09 0.53
N LYS A 29 -0.10 10.78 -0.17
CA LYS A 29 1.18 11.22 0.40
C LYS A 29 0.97 12.20 1.57
N THR A 30 0.08 13.18 1.41
CA THR A 30 -0.22 14.18 2.44
C THR A 30 -0.85 13.52 3.67
N MET A 31 -1.88 12.70 3.49
CA MET A 31 -2.51 11.99 4.61
C MET A 31 -1.55 11.05 5.33
N PHE A 32 -0.64 10.40 4.61
CA PHE A 32 0.39 9.56 5.24
C PHE A 32 1.34 10.39 6.13
N ARG A 33 1.72 11.61 5.70
CA ARG A 33 2.51 12.53 6.54
C ARG A 33 1.73 12.99 7.77
N SER A 34 0.45 13.33 7.61
CA SER A 34 -0.42 13.71 8.74
C SER A 34 -0.58 12.57 9.74
N LEU A 35 -0.77 11.33 9.26
CA LEU A 35 -0.86 10.14 10.09
C LEU A 35 0.42 9.92 10.91
N THR A 36 1.60 10.06 10.30
CA THR A 36 2.87 9.90 11.02
C THR A 36 3.11 10.96 12.08
N VAL A 37 2.60 12.19 11.89
CA VAL A 37 2.67 13.24 12.92
C VAL A 37 1.66 12.92 14.03
N ALA A 38 0.40 12.63 13.68
CA ALA A 38 -0.64 12.33 14.65
C ALA A 38 -0.31 11.12 15.53
N ALA A 39 0.35 10.09 14.98
CA ALA A 39 0.73 8.89 15.73
C ALA A 39 1.72 9.18 16.89
N ALA A 40 2.44 10.30 16.88
CA ALA A 40 3.34 10.68 17.96
C ALA A 40 2.62 11.35 19.14
N ASP A 41 1.51 12.04 18.88
CA ASP A 41 0.86 12.91 19.86
C ASP A 41 -0.50 12.35 20.33
N ASP A 42 -1.30 11.78 19.43
CA ASP A 42 -2.69 11.38 19.71
C ASP A 42 -3.06 10.07 18.98
N LYS A 43 -3.22 9.00 19.77
CA LYS A 43 -3.59 7.66 19.28
C LYS A 43 -4.99 7.63 18.68
N GLU A 44 -5.96 8.35 19.26
CA GLU A 44 -7.34 8.32 18.78
C GLU A 44 -7.43 9.01 17.42
N HIS A 45 -6.84 10.20 17.30
CA HIS A 45 -6.79 10.91 16.02
C HIS A 45 -6.02 10.14 14.94
N ALA A 46 -4.93 9.45 15.31
CA ALA A 46 -4.19 8.59 14.39
C ALA A 46 -5.01 7.40 13.87
N THR A 47 -5.84 6.77 14.72
CA THR A 47 -6.71 5.67 14.29
C THR A 47 -7.75 6.13 13.28
N GLN A 48 -8.39 7.28 13.51
CA GLN A 48 -9.40 7.82 12.61
C GLN A 48 -8.79 8.23 11.26
N LEU A 49 -7.64 8.89 11.26
CA LEU A 49 -6.90 9.19 10.03
C LEU A 49 -6.48 7.92 9.28
N GLY A 50 -6.13 6.85 9.99
CA GLY A 50 -5.81 5.55 9.41
C GLY A 50 -7.00 4.95 8.65
N LEU A 51 -8.20 4.99 9.25
CA LEU A 51 -9.43 4.51 8.61
C LEU A 51 -9.78 5.33 7.36
N GLU A 52 -9.64 6.66 7.41
CA GLU A 52 -9.87 7.49 6.23
C GLU A 52 -8.86 7.22 5.12
N LEU A 53 -7.58 7.08 5.48
CA LEU A 53 -6.51 6.83 4.53
C LEU A 53 -6.66 5.46 3.84
N THR A 54 -7.05 4.42 4.58
CA THR A 54 -7.33 3.10 4.00
C THR A 54 -8.47 3.17 2.97
N SER A 55 -9.56 3.88 3.28
CA SER A 55 -10.67 4.11 2.33
C SER A 55 -10.21 4.82 1.05
N VAL A 56 -9.35 5.85 1.17
CA VAL A 56 -8.80 6.57 0.01
C VAL A 56 -7.89 5.67 -0.82
N ILE A 57 -7.06 4.82 -0.18
CA ILE A 57 -6.18 3.87 -0.88
C ILE A 57 -7.00 2.85 -1.66
N ASP A 58 -8.06 2.30 -1.09
CA ASP A 58 -8.88 1.30 -1.75
C ASP A 58 -9.66 1.91 -2.93
N LYS A 59 -10.14 3.16 -2.81
CA LYS A 59 -10.71 3.93 -3.93
C LYS A 59 -9.67 4.22 -5.03
N ALA A 60 -8.43 4.50 -4.68
CA ALA A 60 -7.36 4.70 -5.66
C ALA A 60 -6.97 3.40 -6.37
N ALA A 61 -7.06 2.26 -5.67
CA ALA A 61 -6.81 0.94 -6.24
C ALA A 61 -7.92 0.52 -7.22
N SER A 62 -9.18 0.72 -6.85
CA SER A 62 -10.33 0.39 -7.73
C SER A 62 -10.35 1.24 -9.00
N ARG A 63 -9.89 2.49 -8.93
CA ARG A 63 -9.71 3.37 -10.10
C ARG A 63 -8.44 3.10 -10.91
N GLY A 64 -7.60 2.15 -10.51
CA GLY A 64 -6.36 1.81 -11.23
C GLY A 64 -5.22 2.83 -11.08
N VAL A 65 -5.36 3.82 -10.18
CA VAL A 65 -4.32 4.84 -9.93
C VAL A 65 -3.08 4.22 -9.28
N ILE A 66 -3.31 3.24 -8.40
CA ILE A 66 -2.27 2.44 -7.73
C ILE A 66 -2.55 0.96 -7.93
N HIS A 67 -1.49 0.17 -8.12
CA HIS A 67 -1.60 -1.28 -8.24
C HIS A 67 -2.10 -1.90 -6.92
N PRO A 68 -2.91 -2.97 -6.93
CA PRO A 68 -3.46 -3.60 -5.72
C PRO A 68 -2.37 -4.04 -4.74
N ARG A 69 -1.23 -4.56 -5.24
CA ARG A 69 -0.07 -4.86 -4.39
C ARG A 69 0.51 -3.64 -3.68
N ASN A 70 0.53 -2.48 -4.34
CA ASN A 70 0.99 -1.23 -3.71
C ASN A 70 -0.03 -0.72 -2.70
N ALA A 71 -1.33 -0.89 -2.97
CA ALA A 71 -2.39 -0.60 -2.00
C ALA A 71 -2.24 -1.48 -0.75
N ALA A 72 -2.08 -2.79 -0.90
CA ALA A 72 -1.84 -3.72 0.20
C ALA A 72 -0.59 -3.36 1.04
N LYS A 73 0.53 -3.04 0.38
CA LYS A 73 1.74 -2.56 1.06
C LYS A 73 1.50 -1.28 1.87
N LYS A 74 0.70 -0.35 1.35
CA LYS A 74 0.38 0.89 2.05
C LYS A 74 -0.57 0.64 3.24
N LYS A 75 -1.55 -0.25 3.10
CA LYS A 75 -2.44 -0.65 4.20
C LYS A 75 -1.66 -1.29 5.35
N SER A 76 -0.78 -2.24 5.05
CA SER A 76 0.12 -2.85 6.04
C SER A 76 0.95 -1.80 6.80
N ARG A 77 1.47 -0.78 6.10
CA ARG A 77 2.20 0.30 6.77
C ARG A 77 1.34 1.16 7.68
N ILE A 78 0.08 1.42 7.31
CA ILE A 78 -0.84 2.19 8.16
C ILE A 78 -1.08 1.41 9.45
N THR A 79 -1.37 0.12 9.33
CA THR A 79 -1.55 -0.78 10.47
C THR A 79 -0.33 -0.73 11.40
N SER A 80 0.89 -0.88 10.86
CA SER A 80 2.10 -0.78 11.68
C SER A 80 2.30 0.58 12.36
N ILE A 81 1.84 1.68 11.76
CA ILE A 81 1.98 3.02 12.37
C ILE A 81 0.92 3.24 13.46
N VAL A 82 -0.29 2.73 13.27
CA VAL A 82 -1.38 2.88 14.23
C VAL A 82 -1.24 1.90 15.42
N GLU A 83 -0.75 0.68 15.17
CA GLU A 83 -0.53 -0.35 16.19
C GLU A 83 0.72 -0.15 17.04
N LEU A 84 1.70 0.66 16.60
CA LEU A 84 2.91 0.92 17.39
C LEU A 84 2.73 2.13 18.32
N PRO A 85 2.30 1.86 19.55
CA PRO A 85 2.86 2.55 20.69
C PRO A 85 3.11 1.57 21.85
N GLU A 86 4.08 0.66 21.72
CA GLU A 86 4.68 -0.03 22.87
C GLU A 86 6.17 -0.22 22.58
N GLY A 87 6.99 0.09 23.57
CA GLY A 87 8.43 0.00 23.48
C GLY A 87 8.92 -1.39 23.08
N SER A 88 10.19 -1.43 22.72
CA SER A 88 11.03 -2.62 22.65
C SER A 88 11.05 -3.39 23.98
N GLY A 89 9.96 -4.05 24.32
CA GLY A 89 9.81 -4.96 25.44
C GLY A 89 9.09 -6.20 24.92
N LEU A 90 9.85 -7.13 24.36
CA LEU A 90 9.36 -8.50 24.20
C LEU A 90 9.04 -9.04 25.59
N PRO A 91 7.82 -9.54 25.87
CA PRO A 91 7.71 -10.69 26.74
C PRO A 91 8.14 -11.91 25.92
N GLU A 92 9.39 -12.31 26.11
CA GLU A 92 9.83 -13.68 25.86
C GLU A 92 8.93 -14.61 26.69
N SER A 93 8.42 -15.70 26.08
CA SER A 93 7.57 -16.77 26.67
C SER A 93 6.17 -16.28 27.09
N GLU A 94 5.02 -16.84 26.70
CA GLU A 94 4.57 -18.22 26.46
C GLU A 94 3.39 -18.12 25.47
N THR A 95 3.41 -18.76 24.30
CA THR A 95 2.57 -19.95 24.02
C THR A 95 2.97 -20.47 22.64
N ALA A 96 4.11 -21.14 22.62
CA ALA A 96 4.40 -22.13 21.60
C ALA A 96 3.85 -23.46 22.11
N GLU A 97 2.58 -23.75 21.81
CA GLU A 97 2.05 -25.11 21.74
C GLU A 97 0.66 -25.09 21.07
N GLU A 98 0.44 -26.04 20.15
CA GLU A 98 -0.73 -26.24 19.26
C GLU A 98 -0.83 -25.30 18.04
N SER A 99 -0.63 -25.71 16.78
CA SER A 99 -0.64 -27.04 16.18
C SER A 99 0.17 -27.07 14.88
N ALA A 100 1.08 -28.03 14.81
CA ALA A 100 1.79 -28.41 13.60
C ALA A 100 0.94 -29.41 12.80
N ALA A 101 0.25 -28.95 11.76
CA ALA A 101 -0.23 -29.73 10.61
C ALA A 101 -0.66 -28.70 9.54
N ASP A 102 0.17 -28.28 8.59
CA ASP A 102 0.44 -29.01 7.35
C ASP A 102 1.62 -28.33 6.66
N LYS A 103 2.83 -28.88 6.85
CA LYS A 103 4.02 -28.53 6.07
C LYS A 103 4.09 -29.45 4.86
N SER A 104 3.18 -29.31 3.89
CA SER A 104 3.32 -30.01 2.60
C SER A 104 2.64 -29.35 1.39
N LYS A 105 2.86 -28.04 1.19
CA LYS A 105 2.98 -27.54 -0.20
C LYS A 105 4.16 -26.60 -0.32
N ALA A 106 5.30 -27.26 -0.49
CA ALA A 106 6.58 -26.66 -0.80
C ALA A 106 6.43 -25.58 -1.87
N ARG A 107 7.06 -24.44 -1.56
CA ARG A 107 7.45 -23.41 -2.51
C ARG A 107 8.20 -24.08 -3.65
N LYS A 108 7.51 -24.46 -4.73
CA LYS A 108 8.18 -24.61 -6.02
C LYS A 108 8.42 -23.21 -6.54
N ARG A 109 9.53 -22.62 -6.08
CA ARG A 109 10.26 -21.63 -6.87
C ARG A 109 10.68 -22.39 -8.12
N ASP A 110 9.86 -22.36 -9.16
CA ASP A 110 10.28 -22.86 -10.47
C ASP A 110 11.32 -21.86 -10.98
N ASP A 111 12.58 -22.21 -10.72
CA ASP A 111 13.78 -21.71 -11.38
C ASP A 111 13.73 -22.04 -12.88
N ARG A 112 12.85 -21.34 -13.62
CA ARG A 112 12.87 -21.29 -15.09
C ARG A 112 13.29 -19.92 -15.62
N ARG A 113 13.99 -19.13 -14.80
CA ARG A 113 14.66 -17.88 -15.23
C ARG A 113 16.15 -18.03 -15.50
N THR A 114 16.68 -19.25 -15.46
CA THR A 114 18.07 -19.59 -15.79
C THR A 114 18.18 -20.81 -16.71
N ALA A 115 17.32 -20.90 -17.74
CA ALA A 115 17.54 -21.77 -18.90
C ALA A 115 16.55 -21.48 -20.03
N ARG A 116 16.87 -20.53 -20.91
CA ARG A 116 16.62 -20.58 -22.37
C ARG A 116 17.10 -19.28 -23.02
N LYS A 117 18.18 -19.44 -23.79
CA LYS A 117 18.55 -18.82 -25.08
C LYS A 117 17.80 -17.55 -25.49
#